data_AF-A0A2V6DBM1-F1
#
_entry.id   AF-A0A2V6DBM1-F1
#
_cell.length_a   1.000
_cell.length_b   1.000
_cell.length_c   1.000
_cell.angle_alpha   90.00
_cell.angle_beta   90.00
_cell.angle_gamma   90.00
#
_symmetry.space_group_name_H-M   'P 1'
#
loop_
_entity.id
_entity.type
_entity.pdbx_description
1 polymer ?
#
loop_
_entity_poly.entity_id
_entity_poly.type
_entity_poly.pdbx_seq_one_letter_code
_entity_poly.pdbx_strand_id
1 'polypeptide(L)'
;MLCDVCKMNDAAVFLTQIVDGKMQKVNLCEGCSKEKGVQDPTGFALADLLLGIGAAEEIEKGGSSTRCPVCGFTQADFKKTGRLGCSSCYLAFAEGLNSLLKAMHKGTAHVGKLPARAQKTLALSDRMKTLTENLRKAVEEENYEAAAALRDEIRQLENQLTESK
;
A
#
# COMPACT_ATOMS: atom_id res chain seq x y z
N MET A 1 12.14 -38.96 -0.98
CA MET A 1 10.84 -38.30 -0.77
C MET A 1 10.66 -37.36 -1.94
N LEU A 2 9.54 -37.41 -2.65
CA LEU A 2 9.39 -36.67 -3.91
C LEU A 2 9.18 -35.17 -3.70
N CYS A 3 9.62 -34.38 -4.67
CA CYS A 3 9.39 -32.95 -4.73
C CYS A 3 7.89 -32.64 -4.74
N ASP A 4 7.46 -31.70 -3.90
CA ASP A 4 6.06 -31.32 -3.76
C ASP A 4 5.49 -30.55 -4.96
N VAL A 5 6.35 -30.10 -5.87
CA VAL A 5 5.97 -29.35 -7.08
C VAL A 5 5.88 -30.26 -8.28
N CYS A 6 6.99 -30.88 -8.70
CA CYS A 6 6.99 -31.71 -9.90
C CYS A 6 6.56 -33.16 -9.64
N LYS A 7 6.60 -33.63 -8.38
CA LYS A 7 6.30 -35.02 -7.97
C LYS A 7 7.08 -36.11 -8.73
N MET A 8 8.11 -35.75 -9.50
CA MET A 8 8.90 -36.66 -10.34
C MET A 8 10.30 -36.91 -9.78
N ASN A 9 10.92 -35.89 -9.19
CA ASN A 9 12.29 -35.96 -8.70
C ASN A 9 12.32 -36.04 -7.17
N ASP A 10 13.37 -36.63 -6.61
CA ASP A 10 13.62 -36.59 -5.17
C ASP A 10 13.91 -35.16 -4.68
N ALA A 11 13.38 -34.85 -3.49
CA ALA A 11 13.59 -33.59 -2.83
C ALA A 11 15.02 -33.50 -2.26
N ALA A 12 15.71 -32.43 -2.60
CA ALA A 12 17.04 -32.10 -2.11
C ALA A 12 17.03 -30.88 -1.16
N VAL A 13 15.98 -30.05 -1.24
CA VAL A 13 15.82 -28.81 -0.47
C VAL A 13 14.56 -28.89 0.38
N PHE A 14 14.71 -28.68 1.69
CA PHE A 14 13.64 -28.76 2.67
C PHE A 14 13.42 -27.38 3.29
N LEU A 15 12.27 -26.77 2.99
CA LEU A 15 11.93 -25.44 3.51
C LEU A 15 10.88 -25.55 4.59
N THR A 16 11.12 -24.87 5.72
CA THR A 16 10.13 -24.70 6.79
C THR A 16 9.95 -23.20 7.05
N GLN A 17 8.72 -22.72 6.92
CA GLN A 17 8.37 -21.32 7.17
C GLN A 17 7.21 -21.23 8.15
N ILE A 18 7.23 -20.21 9.01
CA ILE A 18 6.15 -19.90 9.93
C ILE A 18 5.45 -18.65 9.41
N VAL A 19 4.20 -18.79 8.97
CA VAL A 19 3.35 -17.69 8.49
C VAL A 19 2.09 -17.69 9.35
N ASP A 20 1.76 -16.55 9.96
CA ASP A 20 0.61 -16.38 10.87
C ASP A 20 0.50 -17.45 11.98
N GLY A 21 1.66 -17.86 12.52
CA GLY A 21 1.74 -18.87 13.59
C GLY A 21 1.49 -20.31 13.12
N LYS A 22 1.27 -20.55 11.82
CA LYS A 22 1.16 -21.88 11.23
C LYS A 22 2.47 -22.26 10.56
N MET A 23 2.95 -23.46 10.86
CA MET A 23 4.16 -24.02 10.27
C MET A 23 3.82 -24.67 8.92
N GLN A 24 4.41 -24.17 7.84
CA GLN A 24 4.33 -24.75 6.51
C GLN A 24 5.67 -25.37 6.13
N LYS A 25 5.63 -26.63 5.65
CA LYS A 25 6.80 -27.39 5.20
C LYS A 25 6.64 -27.74 3.73
N VAL A 26 7.66 -27.48 2.93
CA VAL A 26 7.67 -27.78 1.49
C VAL A 26 8.99 -28.44 1.12
N ASN A 27 8.90 -29.55 0.39
CA ASN A 27 10.06 -30.31 -0.08
C ASN A 27 10.25 -30.09 -1.58
N LEU A 28 11.43 -29.64 -2.02
CA LEU A 28 11.70 -29.27 -3.40
C LEU A 28 12.90 -30.05 -3.96
N CYS A 29 12.86 -30.44 -5.23
CA CYS A 29 14.05 -30.88 -5.95
C CYS A 29 14.92 -29.66 -6.32
N GLU A 30 16.18 -29.88 -6.70
CA GLU A 30 17.10 -28.79 -7.05
C GLU A 30 16.56 -27.89 -8.17
N GLY A 31 15.95 -28.47 -9.21
CA GLY A 31 15.37 -27.73 -10.32
C GLY A 31 14.25 -26.79 -9.87
N CYS A 32 13.25 -27.34 -9.16
CA CYS A 32 12.13 -26.54 -8.65
C CYS A 32 12.56 -25.53 -7.59
N SER A 33 13.63 -25.79 -6.83
CA SER A 33 14.18 -24.85 -5.85
C SER A 33 14.82 -23.63 -6.53
N LYS A 34 15.56 -23.84 -7.62
CA LYS A 34 16.17 -22.75 -8.41
C LYS A 34 15.12 -21.95 -9.16
N GLU A 35 14.19 -22.62 -9.81
CA GLU A 35 13.10 -21.98 -10.55
C GLU A 35 12.22 -21.09 -9.64
N LYS A 36 11.97 -21.54 -8.40
CA LYS A 36 11.20 -20.79 -7.41
C LYS A 36 12.01 -19.76 -6.62
N GLY A 37 13.26 -19.48 -7.00
CA GLY A 37 14.09 -18.45 -6.38
C GLY A 37 14.40 -18.71 -4.90
N VAL A 38 14.38 -19.97 -4.45
CA VAL A 38 14.58 -20.35 -3.04
C VAL A 38 16.04 -20.21 -2.61
N GLN A 39 16.96 -20.22 -3.59
CA GLN A 39 18.40 -20.08 -3.37
C GLN A 39 18.88 -18.63 -3.38
N ASP A 40 18.00 -17.66 -3.69
CA ASP A 40 18.37 -16.25 -3.71
C ASP A 40 18.27 -15.64 -2.30
N PRO A 41 19.32 -14.94 -1.81
CA PRO A 41 19.31 -14.24 -0.51
C PRO A 41 18.19 -13.19 -0.38
N THR A 42 17.57 -12.80 -1.50
CA THR A 42 16.47 -11.84 -1.55
C THR A 42 15.08 -12.46 -1.33
N GLY A 43 14.95 -13.79 -1.15
CA GLY A 43 13.87 -14.49 -0.41
C GLY A 43 12.38 -14.15 -0.65
N PHE A 44 12.04 -13.32 -1.65
CA PHE A 44 10.69 -12.74 -1.79
C PHE A 44 9.78 -13.54 -2.73
N ALA A 45 10.31 -14.33 -3.66
CA ALA A 45 9.51 -15.02 -4.67
C ALA A 45 8.64 -16.17 -4.12
N LEU A 46 9.01 -16.74 -2.98
CA LEU A 46 8.28 -17.87 -2.40
C LEU A 46 7.18 -17.43 -1.41
N ALA A 47 7.24 -16.18 -0.92
CA ALA A 47 6.15 -15.57 -0.17
C ALA A 47 4.89 -15.45 -1.05
N ASP A 48 5.02 -15.09 -2.33
CA ASP A 48 3.89 -15.01 -3.26
C ASP A 48 3.18 -16.35 -3.49
N LEU A 49 3.94 -17.45 -3.49
CA LEU A 49 3.38 -18.79 -3.65
C LEU A 49 2.68 -19.29 -2.38
N LEU A 50 3.27 -19.05 -1.20
CA LEU A 50 2.69 -19.50 0.08
C LEU A 50 1.54 -18.60 0.57
N LEU A 51 1.55 -17.32 0.21
CA LEU A 51 0.47 -16.37 0.53
C LEU A 51 -0.72 -16.47 -0.44
N GLY A 52 -0.67 -17.36 -1.45
CA GLY A 52 -1.76 -17.51 -2.42
C GLY A 52 -1.94 -16.28 -3.32
N ILE A 53 -0.90 -15.47 -3.48
CA ILE A 53 -0.88 -14.32 -4.41
C ILE A 53 -0.69 -14.81 -5.86
N GLY A 54 -0.30 -16.07 -6.03
CA GLY A 54 -0.17 -16.79 -7.29
C GLY A 54 -1.48 -17.24 -7.98
N ALA A 55 -2.59 -16.50 -7.86
CA ALA A 55 -3.67 -16.59 -8.84
C ALA A 55 -3.25 -15.83 -10.12
N ALA A 56 -2.16 -16.26 -10.73
CA ALA A 56 -1.59 -15.66 -11.95
C ALA A 56 -2.12 -16.31 -13.23
N GLU A 57 -3.01 -17.31 -13.16
CA GLU A 57 -3.48 -18.03 -14.36
C GLU A 57 -4.91 -17.69 -14.84
N GLU A 58 -5.67 -16.80 -14.18
CA GLU A 58 -7.02 -16.44 -14.64
C GLU A 58 -7.28 -14.95 -14.93
N ILE A 59 -6.25 -14.11 -15.10
CA ILE A 59 -6.43 -12.68 -15.46
C ILE A 59 -5.79 -12.33 -16.82
N GLU A 60 -5.85 -13.24 -17.78
CA GLU A 60 -5.52 -12.98 -19.19
C GLU A 60 -6.71 -12.40 -19.99
N LYS A 61 -7.87 -12.14 -19.35
CA LYS A 61 -9.03 -11.53 -20.03
C LYS A 61 -9.59 -10.36 -19.22
N GLY A 62 -8.99 -9.17 -19.38
CA GLY A 62 -9.64 -7.92 -18.99
C GLY A 62 -8.77 -6.85 -18.32
N GLY A 63 -7.46 -7.03 -18.22
CA GLY A 63 -6.58 -6.00 -17.69
C GLY A 63 -6.43 -4.86 -18.70
N SER A 64 -7.14 -3.75 -18.47
CA SER A 64 -6.88 -2.47 -19.14
C SER A 64 -5.37 -2.19 -19.13
N SER A 65 -4.84 -1.74 -20.26
CA SER A 65 -3.45 -1.33 -20.42
C SER A 65 -3.21 0.00 -19.68
N THR A 66 -3.47 0.03 -18.38
CA THR A 66 -3.31 1.21 -17.54
C THR A 66 -1.83 1.58 -17.54
N ARG A 67 -1.56 2.78 -18.04
CA ARG A 67 -0.23 3.37 -18.16
C ARG A 67 -0.19 4.64 -17.35
N CYS A 68 0.95 4.89 -16.71
CA CYS A 68 1.18 6.18 -16.07
C CYS A 68 1.20 7.27 -17.14
N PRO A 69 0.40 8.35 -16.98
CA PRO A 69 0.37 9.43 -17.97
C PRO A 69 1.67 10.25 -18.03
N VAL A 70 2.52 10.15 -17.01
CA VAL A 70 3.76 10.95 -16.90
C VAL A 70 4.97 10.19 -17.46
N CYS A 71 5.19 8.95 -17.04
CA CYS A 71 6.39 8.19 -17.43
C CYS A 71 6.11 6.99 -18.33
N GLY A 72 4.84 6.72 -18.68
CA GLY A 72 4.46 5.62 -19.54
C GLY A 72 4.58 4.21 -18.93
N PHE A 73 5.05 4.10 -17.69
CA PHE A 73 5.16 2.83 -16.95
C PHE A 73 3.82 2.10 -16.96
N THR A 74 3.80 0.76 -17.07
CA THR A 74 2.56 -0.01 -17.15
C THR A 74 2.25 -0.75 -15.85
N GLN A 75 0.98 -1.13 -15.66
CA GLN A 75 0.58 -2.02 -14.56
C GLN A 75 1.33 -3.37 -14.61
N ALA A 76 1.64 -3.87 -15.81
CA ALA A 76 2.39 -5.11 -15.98
C ALA A 76 3.84 -4.97 -15.49
N ASP A 77 4.48 -3.83 -15.75
CA ASP A 77 5.84 -3.56 -15.26
C ASP A 77 5.87 -3.47 -13.73
N PHE A 78 4.85 -2.86 -13.12
CA PHE A 78 4.70 -2.84 -11.67
C PHE A 78 4.55 -4.26 -11.10
N LYS A 79 3.70 -5.11 -11.70
CA LYS A 79 3.55 -6.51 -11.26
C LYS A 79 4.84 -7.32 -11.40
N LYS A 80 5.62 -7.11 -12.46
CA LYS A 80 6.90 -7.82 -12.70
C LYS A 80 8.02 -7.38 -11.76
N THR A 81 8.12 -6.07 -11.50
CA THR A 81 9.26 -5.51 -10.76
C THR A 81 8.96 -5.26 -9.29
N GLY A 82 7.68 -5.20 -8.91
CA GLY A 82 7.23 -4.76 -7.58
C GLY A 82 7.54 -3.29 -7.28
N ARG A 83 7.99 -2.50 -8.27
CA ARG A 83 8.46 -1.12 -8.10
C ARG A 83 7.67 -0.15 -8.97
N LEU A 84 7.56 1.09 -8.49
CA LEU A 84 6.90 2.18 -9.21
C LEU A 84 7.95 3.08 -9.88
N GLY A 85 7.65 3.52 -11.11
CA GLY A 85 8.59 4.30 -11.91
C GLY A 85 8.73 5.78 -11.51
N CYS A 86 7.63 6.47 -11.21
CA CYS A 86 7.65 7.89 -10.81
C CYS A 86 6.60 8.17 -9.71
N SER A 87 6.56 9.40 -9.18
CA SER A 87 5.61 9.80 -8.14
C SER A 87 4.15 9.66 -8.58
N SER A 88 3.83 9.97 -9.85
CA SER A 88 2.46 9.84 -10.37
C SER A 88 2.01 8.39 -10.53
N CYS A 89 2.92 7.41 -10.52
CA CYS A 89 2.56 5.99 -10.58
C CYS A 89 1.78 5.54 -9.34
N TYR A 90 1.98 6.15 -8.16
CA TYR A 90 1.20 5.84 -6.96
C TYR A 90 -0.29 6.12 -7.14
N LEU A 91 -0.63 7.17 -7.89
CA LEU A 91 -2.01 7.53 -8.20
C LEU A 91 -2.56 6.69 -9.35
N ALA A 92 -1.78 6.54 -10.43
CA ALA A 92 -2.19 5.81 -11.63
C ALA A 92 -2.51 4.32 -11.34
N PHE A 93 -1.82 3.72 -10.36
CA PHE A 93 -1.98 2.31 -9.99
C PHE A 93 -2.57 2.12 -8.60
N ALA A 94 -3.24 3.14 -8.05
CA ALA A 94 -3.75 3.15 -6.68
C ALA A 94 -4.65 1.95 -6.36
N GLU A 95 -5.50 1.53 -7.29
CA GLU A 95 -6.41 0.40 -7.09
C GLU A 95 -5.66 -0.92 -6.90
N GLY A 96 -4.71 -1.22 -7.79
CA GLY A 96 -3.86 -2.41 -7.68
C GLY A 96 -2.90 -2.34 -6.49
N LEU A 97 -2.45 -1.14 -6.11
CA LEU A 97 -1.62 -0.95 -4.91
C LEU A 97 -2.42 -1.19 -3.63
N ASN A 98 -3.67 -0.74 -3.58
CA ASN A 98 -4.55 -0.92 -2.42
C ASN A 98 -4.85 -2.39 -2.14
N SER A 99 -5.10 -3.21 -3.17
CA SER A 99 -5.33 -4.65 -2.99
C SER A 99 -4.08 -5.34 -2.46
N LEU A 100 -2.90 -5.00 -3.00
CA LEU A 100 -1.62 -5.54 -2.56
C LEU A 100 -1.29 -5.15 -1.11
N LEU A 101 -1.47 -3.87 -0.75
CA LEU A 101 -1.24 -3.40 0.63
C LEU A 101 -2.16 -4.08 1.64
N LYS A 102 -3.43 -4.35 1.27
CA LYS A 102 -4.36 -5.11 2.12
C LYS A 102 -3.95 -6.56 2.32
N ALA A 103 -3.29 -7.17 1.33
CA ALA A 103 -2.77 -8.53 1.47
C ALA A 103 -1.52 -8.59 2.36
N MET A 104 -0.67 -7.56 2.32
CA MET A 104 0.60 -7.53 3.07
C MET A 104 0.48 -6.96 4.50
N HIS A 105 -0.47 -6.06 4.73
CA HIS A 105 -0.63 -5.36 6.01
C HIS A 105 -2.01 -5.62 6.61
N LYS A 106 -2.11 -5.54 7.94
CA LYS A 106 -3.39 -5.64 8.67
C LYS A 106 -4.43 -4.56 8.29
N GLY A 107 -3.99 -3.50 7.62
CA GLY A 107 -4.84 -2.42 7.13
C GLY A 107 -4.04 -1.44 6.28
N THR A 108 -4.73 -0.57 5.55
CA THR A 108 -4.12 0.45 4.69
C THR A 108 -3.82 1.76 5.43
N ALA A 109 -4.17 1.83 6.72
CA ALA A 109 -3.94 2.98 7.58
C ALA A 109 -3.43 2.55 8.95
N HIS A 110 -2.57 3.38 9.54
CA HIS A 110 -2.03 3.17 10.88
C HIS A 110 -3.07 3.61 11.94
N VAL A 111 -3.49 2.68 12.79
CA VAL A 111 -4.44 2.91 13.90
C VAL A 111 -3.80 2.81 15.29
N GLY A 112 -2.46 2.73 15.35
CA GLY A 112 -1.70 2.54 16.58
C GLY A 112 -1.35 3.83 17.33
N LYS A 113 -0.26 3.78 18.11
CA LYS A 113 0.23 4.91 18.91
C LYS A 113 0.58 6.11 18.04
N LEU A 114 0.03 7.27 18.39
CA LEU A 114 0.34 8.53 17.73
C LEU A 114 1.40 9.30 18.55
N PRO A 115 2.50 9.76 17.93
CA PRO A 115 3.47 10.60 18.64
C PRO A 115 2.82 11.88 19.16
N ALA A 116 3.16 12.30 20.39
CA ALA A 116 2.56 13.49 21.01
C ALA A 116 2.73 14.77 20.15
N ARG A 117 3.87 14.93 19.46
CA ARG A 117 4.09 16.05 18.52
C ARG A 117 3.15 15.99 17.32
N ALA A 118 2.86 14.81 16.80
CA ALA A 118 1.94 14.62 15.68
C ALA A 118 0.48 14.88 16.09
N GLN A 119 0.11 14.59 17.34
CA GLN A 119 -1.24 14.84 17.86
C GLN A 119 -1.63 16.32 17.80
N LYS A 120 -0.73 17.23 18.18
CA LYS A 120 -0.98 18.68 18.08
C LYS A 120 -1.17 19.10 16.63
N THR A 121 -0.30 18.67 15.73
CA THR A 121 -0.40 19.00 14.29
C THR A 121 -1.68 18.47 13.66
N LEU A 122 -2.09 17.23 14.01
CA LEU A 122 -3.34 16.64 13.52
C LEU A 122 -4.56 17.39 14.04
N ALA A 123 -4.61 17.72 15.33
CA ALA A 123 -5.72 18.47 15.92
C ALA A 123 -5.88 19.86 15.27
N LEU A 124 -4.77 20.55 14.99
CA LEU A 124 -4.80 21.83 14.27
C LEU A 124 -5.28 21.66 12.83
N SER A 125 -4.80 20.63 12.12
CA SER A 125 -5.22 20.33 10.75
C SER A 125 -6.73 20.01 10.65
N ASP A 126 -7.28 19.22 11.58
CA ASP A 126 -8.70 18.90 11.59
C ASP A 126 -9.57 20.09 11.98
N ARG A 127 -9.09 20.95 12.90
CA ARG A 127 -9.74 22.24 13.19
C ARG A 127 -9.74 23.14 11.96
N MET A 128 -8.65 23.21 11.21
CA MET A 128 -8.56 23.98 9.96
C MET A 128 -9.61 23.53 8.94
N LYS A 129 -9.72 22.21 8.71
CA LYS A 129 -10.73 21.65 7.80
C LYS A 129 -12.14 22.04 8.23
N THR A 130 -12.44 21.89 9.52
CA THR A 130 -13.76 22.19 10.08
C THR A 130 -14.11 23.67 9.91
N LEU A 131 -13.18 24.58 10.23
CA LEU A 131 -13.39 26.02 10.03
C LEU A 131 -13.58 26.39 8.56
N THR A 132 -12.82 25.75 7.66
CA THR A 132 -12.94 25.98 6.21
C THR A 132 -14.29 25.51 5.68
N GLU A 133 -14.78 24.36 6.14
CA GLU A 133 -16.12 23.84 5.82
C GLU A 133 -17.21 24.79 6.33
N ASN A 134 -17.10 25.25 7.58
CA ASN A 134 -18.06 26.17 8.19
C ASN A 134 -18.06 27.54 7.49
N LEU A 135 -16.89 28.03 7.08
CA LEU A 135 -16.79 29.28 6.32
C LEU A 135 -17.55 29.17 4.99
N ARG A 136 -17.39 28.05 4.27
CA ARG A 136 -18.13 27.81 3.01
C ARG A 136 -19.64 27.83 3.24
N LYS A 137 -20.11 27.15 4.28
CA LYS A 137 -21.54 27.12 4.64
C LYS A 137 -22.06 28.51 5.00
N ALA A 138 -21.33 29.26 5.83
CA ALA A 138 -21.73 30.62 6.21
C ALA A 138 -21.82 31.57 5.00
N VAL A 139 -20.94 31.41 4.01
CA VAL A 139 -21.01 32.18 2.74
C VAL A 139 -22.21 31.75 1.89
N GLU A 140 -22.50 30.46 1.81
CA GLU A 140 -23.66 29.92 1.08
C GLU A 140 -25.00 30.35 1.70
N GLU A 141 -25.04 30.48 3.02
CA GLU A 141 -26.19 30.97 3.79
C GLU A 141 -26.25 32.51 3.87
N GLU A 142 -25.36 33.23 3.18
CA GLU A 142 -25.24 34.69 3.20
C GLU A 142 -25.02 35.30 4.61
N ASN A 143 -24.52 34.50 5.55
CA ASN A 143 -24.18 34.94 6.90
C ASN A 143 -22.76 35.53 6.94
N TYR A 144 -22.64 36.75 6.40
CA TYR A 144 -21.34 37.40 6.22
C TYR A 144 -20.63 37.78 7.53
N GLU A 145 -21.37 38.03 8.61
CA GLU A 145 -20.77 38.31 9.93
C GLU A 145 -20.07 37.06 10.47
N ALA A 146 -20.74 35.90 10.43
CA ALA A 146 -20.13 34.64 10.83
C ALA A 146 -18.97 34.25 9.91
N ALA A 147 -19.11 34.47 8.60
CA ALA A 147 -18.04 34.21 7.64
C ALA A 147 -16.78 35.06 7.92
N ALA A 148 -16.95 36.34 8.28
CA ALA A 148 -15.83 37.20 8.64
C ALA A 148 -15.10 36.69 9.90
N ALA A 149 -15.85 36.31 10.94
CA ALA A 149 -15.27 35.75 12.16
C ALA A 149 -14.51 34.42 11.89
N LEU A 150 -15.11 33.50 11.13
CA LEU A 150 -14.49 32.23 10.75
C LEU A 150 -13.21 32.43 9.93
N ARG A 151 -13.19 33.41 9.01
CA ARG A 151 -12.00 33.77 8.23
C ARG A 151 -10.86 34.26 9.12
N ASP A 152 -11.17 35.07 10.12
CA ASP A 152 -10.16 35.61 11.03
C ASP A 152 -9.63 34.50 11.96
N GLU A 153 -10.48 33.56 12.40
CA GLU A 153 -10.05 32.34 13.12
C GLU A 153 -9.13 31.45 12.27
N ILE A 154 -9.45 31.26 10.99
CA ILE A 154 -8.60 30.51 10.05
C ILE A 154 -7.21 31.15 9.97
N ARG A 155 -7.13 32.47 9.80
CA ARG A 155 -5.84 33.19 9.74
C ARG A 155 -5.02 33.02 11.02
N GLN A 156 -5.65 33.11 12.19
CA GLN A 156 -4.96 32.88 13.46
C GLN A 156 -4.40 31.46 13.55
N LEU A 157 -5.17 30.48 13.10
CA LEU A 157 -4.78 29.08 13.13
C LEU A 157 -3.69 28.75 12.10
N GLU A 158 -3.70 29.41 10.94
CA GLU A 158 -2.62 29.35 9.94
C GLU A 158 -1.29 29.82 10.56
N ASN A 159 -1.30 30.98 11.23
CA ASN A 159 -0.12 31.53 11.89
C ASN A 159 0.47 30.54 12.92
N GLN A 160 -0.38 29.96 13.78
CA GLN A 160 0.04 28.94 14.76
C GLN A 160 0.64 27.68 14.09
N LEU A 161 0.15 27.30 12.91
CA LEU A 161 0.66 26.15 12.18
C LEU A 161 2.06 26.42 11.59
N THR A 162 2.30 27.64 11.13
CA THR A 162 3.63 28.11 10.68
C THR A 162 4.64 28.21 11.82
N GLU A 163 4.24 28.70 12.98
CA GLU A 163 5.11 28.83 14.16
C GLU A 163 5.46 27.47 14.80
N SER A 164 4.62 26.45 14.60
CA SER A 164 4.82 25.11 15.16
C SER A 164 5.65 24.16 14.26
N LYS A 165 6.06 24.59 13.06
CA LYS A 165 6.93 23.84 12.14
C LYS A 165 8.39 23.99 12.53
#